data_AF-A0A967YN42-F1
#
_entry.id   AF-A0A967YN42-F1
#
_cell.length_a   1.000
_cell.length_b   1.000
_cell.length_c   1.000
_cell.angle_alpha   90.00
_cell.angle_beta   90.00
_cell.angle_gamma   90.00
#
_symmetry.space_group_name_H-M   'P 1'
#
loop_
_entity.id
_entity.type
_entity.pdbx_description
1 polymer ?
#
loop_
_entity_poly.entity_id
_entity_poly.type
_entity_poly.pdbx_seq_one_letter_code
_entity_poly.pdbx_strand_id
1 'polypeptide(L)' 'MTKRVERYQSWSSCEECGFQGLLEFVHRKDENYDDPEALGVMLDATCPACDHEAAVLVVMEEYHAMMRVAKGAAKE' A
#
# COMPACT_ATOMS: atom_id res chain seq x y z
N MET A 1 8.39 -17.03 -12.86
CA MET A 1 8.83 -16.39 -11.60
C MET A 1 7.62 -15.79 -10.93
N THR A 2 7.16 -16.37 -9.83
CA THR A 2 6.06 -15.82 -9.05
C THR A 2 6.58 -14.54 -8.40
N LYS A 3 6.31 -13.36 -8.99
CA LYS A 3 6.60 -12.07 -8.33
C LYS A 3 5.88 -12.11 -6.99
N ARG A 4 6.64 -12.02 -5.90
CA ARG A 4 6.10 -11.97 -4.54
C ARG A 4 5.23 -10.70 -4.49
N VAL A 5 3.97 -10.84 -4.13
CA VAL A 5 3.09 -9.70 -3.92
C VAL A 5 3.65 -8.92 -2.74
N GLU A 6 4.12 -7.69 -2.98
CA GLU A 6 4.61 -6.81 -1.93
C GLU A 6 3.41 -6.24 -1.18
N ARG A 7 3.43 -6.43 0.15
CA ARG A 7 2.43 -5.92 1.07
C ARG A 7 3.06 -4.84 1.93
N TYR A 8 2.31 -3.77 2.14
CA TYR A 8 2.71 -2.65 2.97
C TYR A 8 1.63 -2.34 4.00
N GLN A 9 2.01 -1.64 5.06
CA GLN A 9 1.07 -1.13 6.04
C GLN A 9 1.34 0.34 6.28
N SER A 10 0.28 1.13 6.33
CA SER A 10 0.34 2.55 6.69
C SER A 10 -0.90 2.95 7.47
N TRP A 11 -0.75 3.96 8.32
CA TRP A 11 -1.87 4.52 9.07
C TRP A 11 -2.78 5.31 8.13
N SER A 12 -4.06 4.98 8.09
CA SER A 12 -5.05 5.64 7.26
C SER A 12 -6.47 5.50 7.84
N SER A 13 -7.45 6.10 7.18
CA SER A 13 -8.87 6.00 7.50
C SER A 13 -9.62 5.23 6.42
N CYS A 14 -10.47 4.28 6.82
CA CYS A 14 -11.40 3.62 5.91
C CYS A 14 -12.62 4.51 5.67
N GLU A 15 -12.93 4.78 4.40
CA GLU A 15 -14.06 5.63 4.00
C GLU A 15 -15.43 4.96 4.25
N GLU A 16 -15.49 3.62 4.27
CA GLU A 16 -16.76 2.89 4.45
C GLU A 16 -17.18 2.74 5.92
N CYS A 17 -16.27 2.28 6.79
CA CYS A 17 -16.61 1.97 8.19
C CYS A 17 -16.06 2.98 9.20
N GLY A 18 -15.28 3.96 8.75
CA GLY A 18 -14.66 4.99 9.62
C GLY A 18 -13.51 4.48 10.49
N PHE A 19 -13.04 3.24 10.30
CA PHE A 19 -11.88 2.71 11.00
C PHE A 19 -10.65 3.58 10.76
N GLN A 20 -9.91 3.90 11.82
CA GLN A 20 -8.64 4.63 11.76
C GLN A 20 -7.55 3.75 12.35
N GLY A 21 -6.56 3.41 11.52
CA GLY A 21 -5.53 2.47 11.93
C GLY A 21 -4.64 2.05 10.78
N LEU A 22 -3.91 0.95 10.96
CA LEU A 22 -3.09 0.37 9.91
C LEU A 22 -3.96 -0.34 8.88
N LEU A 23 -3.96 0.15 7.65
CA LEU A 23 -4.53 -0.54 6.50
C LEU A 23 -3.44 -1.36 5.80
N GLU A 24 -3.83 -2.46 5.15
CA GLU A 24 -2.93 -3.21 4.26
C GLU A 24 -2.98 -2.59 2.86
N PHE A 25 -1.83 -2.42 2.22
CA PHE A 25 -1.70 -1.92 0.85
C PHE A 25 -0.94 -2.91 -0.01
N VAL A 26 -1.42 -3.13 -1.23
CA VAL A 26 -0.87 -4.13 -2.14
C VAL A 26 -0.67 -3.56 -3.54
N HIS A 27 0.41 -3.98 -4.22
CA HIS A 27 0.59 -3.71 -5.65
C HIS A 27 -0.51 -4.34 -6.50
N ARG A 28 -1.03 -3.53 -7.42
CA ARG A 28 -1.91 -3.96 -8.51
C ARG A 28 -1.09 -4.72 -9.56
N LYS A 29 -1.69 -5.72 -10.20
CA LYS A 29 -0.99 -6.59 -11.16
C LYS A 29 -0.61 -5.88 -12.46
N ASP A 30 -1.41 -4.91 -12.87
CA ASP A 30 -1.33 -4.27 -14.19
C ASP A 30 -0.70 -2.87 -14.14
N GLU A 31 -0.07 -2.50 -13.02
CA GLU A 31 0.54 -1.19 -12.80
C GLU A 31 2.08 -1.25 -12.90
N ASN A 32 2.69 -0.22 -13.48
CA ASN A 32 4.15 -0.11 -13.59
C ASN A 32 4.73 0.71 -12.43
N TYR A 33 5.32 0.03 -11.46
CA TYR A 33 5.95 0.64 -10.28
C TYR A 33 7.43 1.01 -10.49
N ASP A 34 7.99 0.71 -11.66
CA ASP A 34 9.40 0.98 -12.00
C ASP A 34 9.58 2.32 -12.76
N ASP A 35 8.54 3.14 -12.86
CA ASP A 35 8.60 4.46 -13.53
C ASP A 35 9.28 5.52 -12.64
N PRO A 36 10.47 6.02 -13.00
CA PRO A 36 11.20 7.02 -12.22
C PRO A 36 10.55 8.42 -12.26
N GLU A 37 9.64 8.68 -13.19
CA GLU A 37 8.95 9.97 -13.34
C GLU A 37 7.58 9.98 -12.65
N ALA A 38 7.13 8.86 -12.08
CA ALA A 38 5.86 8.77 -11.38
C ALA A 38 5.81 9.71 -10.16
N LEU A 39 4.69 10.43 -10.00
CA LEU A 39 4.43 11.30 -8.84
C LEU A 39 3.71 10.56 -7.71
N GLY A 40 3.15 9.39 -8.01
CA GLY A 40 2.52 8.49 -7.06
C GLY A 40 2.23 7.14 -7.71
N VAL A 41 1.76 6.21 -6.91
CA VAL A 41 1.44 4.84 -7.32
C VAL A 41 0.03 4.48 -6.88
N MET A 42 -0.67 3.69 -7.69
CA MET A 42 -1.96 3.13 -7.28
C MET A 42 -1.72 1.85 -6.48
N LEU A 43 -2.35 1.73 -5.32
CA LEU A 43 -2.33 0.53 -4.49
C LEU A 43 -3.76 0.09 -4.19
N ASP A 44 -3.95 -1.21 -3.97
CA ASP A 44 -5.19 -1.72 -3.37
C ASP A 44 -5.04 -1.67 -1.85
N ALA A 45 -5.89 -0.88 -1.19
CA ALA A 45 -5.96 -0.73 0.25
C ALA A 45 -7.08 -1.60 0.81
N THR A 46 -6.78 -2.45 1.78
CA THR A 46 -7.76 -3.31 2.46
C THR A 46 -7.93 -2.87 3.91
N CYS A 47 -9.18 -2.60 4.30
CA CYS A 47 -9.52 -2.27 5.68
C CYS A 47 -9.59 -3.54 6.54
N PRO A 48 -8.82 -3.65 7.64
CA PRO A 48 -8.87 -4.83 8.49
C PRO A 48 -10.15 -4.94 9.33
N ALA A 49 -10.96 -3.89 9.40
CA ALA A 49 -12.17 -3.85 10.22
C ALA A 49 -13.43 -4.27 9.46
N CYS A 50 -13.52 -3.95 8.16
CA CYS A 50 -14.71 -4.25 7.34
C CYS A 50 -14.41 -4.99 6.04
N ASP A 51 -13.15 -5.35 5.78
CA ASP A 51 -12.69 -6.03 4.56
C ASP A 51 -12.91 -5.21 3.27
N HIS A 52 -13.27 -3.93 3.39
CA HIS A 52 -13.43 -3.08 2.22
C HIS A 52 -12.10 -2.88 1.50
N GLU A 53 -12.13 -3.06 0.19
CA GLU A 53 -10.99 -2.87 -0.72
C GLU A 53 -11.22 -1.62 -1.58
N ALA A 54 -10.25 -0.72 -1.59
CA ALA A 54 -10.30 0.51 -2.40
C ALA A 54 -8.98 0.70 -3.17
N ALA A 55 -9.07 1.19 -4.40
CA ALA A 55 -7.90 1.62 -5.15
C ALA A 55 -7.52 3.04 -4.72
N VAL A 56 -6.32 3.21 -4.16
CA VAL A 56 -5.85 4.47 -3.57
C VAL A 56 -4.61 4.95 -4.29
N LEU A 57 -4.59 6.23 -4.68
CA LEU A 57 -3.39 6.89 -5.16
C LEU A 57 -2.54 7.31 -3.96
N VAL A 58 -1.33 6.78 -3.87
CA VAL A 58 -0.37 7.11 -2.83
C VAL A 58 0.78 7.89 -3.45
N VAL A 59 1.08 9.08 -2.91
CA VAL A 59 2.20 9.89 -3.39
C VAL A 59 3.53 9.19 -3.15
N MET A 60 4.52 9.44 -4.02
CA MET A 60 5.80 8.72 -3.97
C MET A 60 6.52 8.81 -2.62
N GLU A 61 6.40 9.93 -1.90
CA GLU A 61 7.02 10.09 -0.59
C GLU A 61 6.48 9.09 0.44
N GLU A 62 5.15 8.96 0.53
CA GLU A 62 4.47 8.01 1.41
C GLU A 62 4.74 6.56 0.97
N TYR A 63 4.73 6.29 -0.33
CA TYR A 63 5.09 4.99 -0.87
C TYR A 63 6.50 4.56 -0.47
N HIS A 64 7.50 5.43 -0.64
CA HIS A 64 8.86 5.16 -0.20
C HIS A 64 8.97 4.98 1.32
N ALA A 65 8.17 5.71 2.11
CA ALA A 65 8.12 5.51 3.56
C ALA A 65 7.61 4.10 3.93
N MET A 66 6.50 3.67 3.31
CA MET A 66 5.95 2.32 3.47
C MET A 66 6.96 1.23 3.08
N MET A 67 7.66 1.40 1.95
CA MET A 67 8.70 0.46 1.52
C MET A 67 9.85 0.35 2.53
N ARG A 68 10.26 1.45 3.16
CA ARG A 68 11.31 1.44 4.19
C ARG A 68 10.86 0.68 5.44
N VAL A 69 9.61 0.88 5.88
CA VAL A 69 9.03 0.16 7.02
C VAL A 69 8.96 -1.34 6.73
N ALA A 70 8.43 -1.74 5.57
CA ALA A 70 8.33 -3.14 5.18
C ALA A 70 9.71 -3.84 5.09
N LYS A 71 10.73 -3.15 4.57
CA LYS A 71 12.11 -3.67 4.53
C LYS A 71 12.76 -3.76 5.91
N GLY A 72 12.39 -2.88 6.84
CA GLY A 72 12.83 -2.93 8.24
C GLY A 72 12.26 -4.15 8.96
N ALA A 73 10.94 -4.34 8.86
CA ALA A 73 10.24 -5.47 9.48
C ALA A 73 10.69 -6.84 8.95
N ALA A 74 11.18 -6.92 7.71
CA ALA A 74 11.69 -8.17 7.13
C ALA A 74 13.08 -8.60 7.64
N LYS A 75 13.76 -7.77 8.44
CA LYS A 75 15.11 -8.04 8.96
C LYS A 75 15.13 -8.51 10.42
N GLU A 76 13.96 -8.61 11.05
CA GLU A 76 13.78 -9.02 12.46
C GLU A 76 13.37 -10.49 12.58
#